data_AF-A0A2J6T9U6-F1
#
_entry.id   AF-A0A2J6T9U6-F1
#
_cell.length_a   1.000
_cell.length_b   1.000
_cell.length_c   1.000
_cell.angle_alpha   90.00
_cell.angle_beta   90.00
_cell.angle_gamma   90.00
#
_symmetry.space_group_name_H-M   'P 1'
#
loop_
_entity.id
_entity.type
_entity.pdbx_description
1 polymer ?
#
loop_
_entity_poly.entity_id
_entity_poly.type
_entity_poly.pdbx_seq_one_letter_code
_entity_poly.pdbx_strand_id
1 'polypeptide(L)'
;MAHVIYNGNGSTGGTTPSDSNTYAPNASFTLQNQGTLTLGSRLFFYWNTKADGTGTILFPGPNSTFPDQTTDLTLYAVWGVTTGLTTGGVITHFNFFYDATLVGEPARINQVLATGALSKPVIENDFDWLQAQFKGVDMTEGNTFPIQVAVTAVIQSVYNASWSWGWPLYINDAGSWSSTLLRSLVIAEVSEVFMSAQHKGWGYSNGVFNEESCGEALSLFLTVQFQLQNGLDSTWLMNGTPATWLNTSLPASNPASTEFDPSTGTHYGSRLDYVGSVKPFASNGPATGCCMAFLYYLFHQLQFTDIPKMIDSAPGLDANNNVVGGSCLKGVYSQLTGDSSDPFPDFASLLAAAYPPDKAASIPGPNVDDPWPLGGLG
;
A
#
# COMPACT_ATOMS: atom_id res chain seq x y z
N MET A 1 24.82 -30.03 16.18
CA MET A 1 23.48 -29.56 15.77
C MET A 1 23.54 -28.05 15.78
N ALA A 2 22.96 -27.40 14.77
CA ALA A 2 23.13 -25.95 14.58
C ALA A 2 22.09 -25.15 15.35
N HIS A 3 22.48 -23.95 15.78
CA HIS A 3 21.62 -22.99 16.47
C HIS A 3 21.42 -21.71 15.66
N VAL A 4 20.41 -20.92 16.01
CA VAL A 4 20.28 -19.52 15.57
C VAL A 4 20.82 -18.63 16.68
N ILE A 5 21.79 -17.78 16.34
CA ILE A 5 22.44 -16.85 17.27
C ILE A 5 22.09 -15.43 16.85
N TYR A 6 21.54 -14.64 17.77
CA TYR A 6 21.22 -13.24 17.52
C TYR A 6 22.35 -12.33 18.00
N ASN A 7 22.69 -11.34 17.18
CA ASN A 7 23.69 -10.32 17.47
C ASN A 7 23.05 -8.93 17.35
N GLY A 8 23.04 -8.17 18.45
CA GLY A 8 22.44 -6.83 18.49
C GLY A 8 23.13 -5.79 17.60
N ASN A 9 24.28 -6.13 17.03
CA ASN A 9 25.00 -5.39 15.98
C ASN A 9 25.15 -3.89 16.28
N GLY A 10 25.92 -3.59 17.34
CA GLY A 10 26.14 -2.23 17.80
C GLY A 10 25.04 -1.67 18.72
N SER A 11 24.00 -2.47 19.04
CA SER A 11 22.99 -2.13 20.05
C SER A 11 23.60 -1.54 21.32
N THR A 12 22.99 -0.48 21.85
CA THR A 12 23.46 0.23 23.05
C THR A 12 22.67 -0.14 24.31
N GLY A 13 21.62 -0.94 24.19
CA GLY A 13 20.79 -1.35 25.31
C GLY A 13 19.97 -2.61 25.03
N GLY A 14 19.39 -3.15 26.10
CA GLY A 14 18.61 -4.39 26.04
C GLY A 14 19.46 -5.65 25.96
N THR A 15 18.80 -6.77 25.65
CA THR A 15 19.44 -8.07 25.48
C THR A 15 18.96 -8.73 24.20
N THR A 16 19.86 -9.39 23.49
CA THR A 16 19.50 -10.17 22.30
C THR A 16 18.48 -11.25 22.65
N PRO A 17 17.52 -11.56 21.75
CA PRO A 17 16.67 -12.73 21.90
C PRO A 17 17.49 -14.01 22.03
N SER A 18 16.93 -15.01 22.70
CA SER A 18 17.52 -16.35 22.80
C SER A 18 16.66 -17.36 22.06
N ASP A 19 17.30 -18.21 21.27
CA ASP A 19 16.70 -19.42 20.70
C ASP A 19 17.50 -20.63 21.19
N SER A 20 16.86 -21.48 22.00
CA SER A 20 17.50 -22.65 22.61
C SER A 20 17.33 -23.92 21.78
N ASN A 21 16.66 -23.83 20.62
CA ASN A 21 16.43 -24.98 19.75
C ASN A 21 17.67 -25.30 18.91
N THR A 22 17.66 -26.51 18.36
CA THR A 22 18.59 -26.94 17.32
C THR A 22 17.86 -27.20 16.02
N TYR A 23 18.48 -26.83 14.90
CA TYR A 23 17.89 -26.94 13.58
C TYR A 23 18.67 -27.91 12.70
N ALA A 24 17.91 -28.75 11.98
CA ALA A 24 18.42 -29.50 10.85
C ALA A 24 18.47 -28.59 9.61
N PRO A 25 19.28 -28.92 8.59
CA PRO A 25 19.27 -28.19 7.32
C PRO A 25 17.85 -28.12 6.72
N ASN A 26 17.45 -26.95 6.22
CA ASN A 26 16.14 -26.67 5.63
C ASN A 26 14.93 -26.79 6.58
N ALA A 27 15.15 -26.91 7.89
CA ALA A 27 14.06 -26.94 8.86
C ALA A 27 13.35 -25.58 8.95
N SER A 28 12.03 -25.59 9.11
CA SER A 28 11.28 -24.38 9.45
C SER A 28 11.55 -23.96 10.89
N PHE A 29 11.61 -22.64 11.12
CA PHE A 29 11.72 -22.07 12.46
C PHE A 29 10.95 -20.75 12.57
N THR A 30 10.72 -20.32 13.82
CA THR A 30 10.12 -19.01 14.11
C THR A 30 11.24 -18.04 14.42
N LEU A 31 11.40 -17.04 13.58
CA LEU A 31 12.41 -16.01 13.76
C LEU A 31 11.92 -14.99 14.79
N GLN A 32 12.74 -14.73 15.81
CA GLN A 32 12.38 -13.85 16.92
C GLN A 32 12.42 -12.37 16.49
N ASN A 33 11.56 -11.55 17.09
CA ASN A 33 11.68 -10.09 16.98
C ASN A 33 12.88 -9.58 17.80
N GLN A 34 13.25 -8.30 17.70
CA GLN A 34 14.37 -7.66 18.40
C GLN A 34 14.33 -7.81 19.94
N GLY A 35 13.17 -8.17 20.51
CA GLY A 35 12.98 -8.27 21.95
C GLY A 35 13.14 -6.91 22.60
N THR A 36 14.04 -6.81 23.58
CA THR A 36 14.33 -5.56 24.30
C THR A 36 15.50 -4.77 23.71
N LEU A 37 16.10 -5.24 22.61
CA LEU A 37 17.23 -4.56 21.97
C LEU A 37 16.85 -3.14 21.57
N THR A 38 17.78 -2.22 21.83
CA THR A 38 17.67 -0.82 21.45
C THR A 38 19.01 -0.27 20.94
N LEU A 39 18.94 0.67 20.00
CA LEU A 39 20.09 1.43 19.52
C LEU A 39 19.75 2.92 19.45
N GLY A 40 19.92 3.63 20.56
CA GLY A 40 19.50 5.03 20.68
C GLY A 40 18.04 5.21 20.25
N SER A 41 17.80 6.12 19.30
CA SER A 41 16.49 6.37 18.68
C SER A 41 16.30 5.66 17.33
N ARG A 42 17.20 4.74 16.96
CA ARG A 42 17.13 4.03 15.67
C ARG A 42 16.07 2.94 15.68
N LEU A 43 15.44 2.77 14.54
CA LEU A 43 14.44 1.75 14.30
C LEU A 43 15.11 0.42 13.92
N PHE A 44 14.70 -0.68 14.54
CA PHE A 44 15.07 -2.02 14.08
C PHE A 44 14.29 -2.32 12.80
N PHE A 45 14.98 -2.73 11.74
CA PHE A 45 14.35 -3.07 10.47
C PHE A 45 14.10 -4.58 10.37
N TYR A 46 15.16 -5.37 10.51
CA TYR A 46 15.13 -6.82 10.33
C TYR A 46 16.43 -7.47 10.79
N TRP A 47 16.49 -8.79 10.69
CA TRP A 47 17.72 -9.57 10.84
C TRP A 47 18.40 -9.78 9.49
N ASN A 48 19.74 -9.81 9.49
CA ASN A 48 20.53 -10.10 8.30
C ASN A 48 21.63 -11.14 8.59
N THR A 49 21.99 -11.97 7.61
CA THR A 49 23.07 -12.96 7.77
C THR A 49 24.47 -12.35 7.80
N LYS A 50 24.61 -11.05 7.52
CA LYS A 50 25.85 -10.28 7.65
C LYS A 50 25.63 -9.00 8.45
N ALA A 51 26.64 -8.61 9.22
CA ALA A 51 26.62 -7.42 10.06
C ALA A 51 26.50 -6.10 9.28
N ASP A 52 26.95 -6.08 8.03
CA ASP A 52 26.94 -4.91 7.14
C ASP A 52 25.63 -4.76 6.33
N GLY A 53 24.66 -5.65 6.54
CA GLY A 53 23.38 -5.63 5.81
C GLY A 53 23.42 -6.22 4.40
N THR A 54 24.58 -6.65 3.90
CA THR A 54 24.74 -7.18 2.51
C THR A 54 24.44 -8.67 2.38
N GLY A 55 23.92 -9.30 3.43
CA GLY A 55 23.52 -10.69 3.46
C GLY A 55 22.03 -10.89 3.13
N THR A 56 21.52 -12.05 3.48
CA THR A 56 20.10 -12.38 3.34
C THR A 56 19.31 -11.67 4.42
N ILE A 57 18.25 -10.96 4.01
CA ILE A 57 17.29 -10.31 4.91
C ILE A 57 16.30 -11.34 5.43
N LEU A 58 16.01 -11.32 6.74
CA LEU A 58 14.99 -12.14 7.36
C LEU A 58 14.10 -11.32 8.31
N PHE A 59 12.79 -11.47 8.15
CA PHE A 59 11.78 -10.79 8.98
C PHE A 59 11.32 -11.66 10.14
N PRO A 60 11.19 -11.10 11.35
CA PRO A 60 10.59 -11.79 12.48
C PRO A 60 9.22 -12.39 12.12
N GLY A 61 8.96 -13.60 12.60
CA GLY A 61 7.69 -14.27 12.36
C GLY A 61 7.81 -15.78 12.17
N PRO A 62 6.65 -16.44 12.02
CA PRO A 62 6.60 -17.85 11.67
C PRO A 62 7.04 -18.05 10.21
N ASN A 63 7.53 -19.24 9.87
CA ASN A 63 7.88 -19.67 8.50
C ASN A 63 9.21 -19.17 7.95
N SER A 64 10.17 -18.84 8.81
CA SER A 64 11.56 -18.74 8.36
C SER A 64 12.13 -20.13 8.08
N THR A 65 13.00 -20.24 7.08
CA THR A 65 13.67 -21.51 6.74
C THR A 65 15.13 -21.44 7.15
N PHE A 66 15.56 -22.39 7.98
CA PHE A 66 16.96 -22.53 8.35
C PHE A 66 17.78 -22.92 7.10
N PRO A 67 18.91 -22.26 6.80
CA PRO A 67 19.70 -22.55 5.61
C PRO A 67 20.16 -24.01 5.54
N ASP A 68 20.51 -24.48 4.34
CA ASP A 68 21.05 -25.83 4.12
C ASP A 68 22.49 -25.95 4.67
N GLN A 69 22.64 -25.93 5.99
CA GLN A 69 23.92 -25.92 6.69
C GLN A 69 23.87 -26.68 8.02
N THR A 70 25.04 -27.10 8.52
CA THR A 70 25.19 -27.85 9.78
C THR A 70 25.86 -27.06 10.91
N THR A 71 26.25 -25.81 10.62
CA THR A 71 26.86 -24.86 11.56
C THR A 71 25.86 -23.80 12.02
N ASP A 72 26.14 -23.14 13.14
CA ASP A 72 25.29 -22.08 13.68
C ASP A 72 25.07 -20.94 12.66
N LEU A 73 23.84 -20.44 12.62
CA LEU A 73 23.45 -19.26 11.85
C LEU A 73 23.50 -18.04 12.77
N THR A 74 24.42 -17.10 12.51
CA THR A 74 24.41 -15.81 13.20
C THR A 74 23.61 -14.78 12.42
N LEU A 75 22.65 -14.15 13.10
CA LEU A 75 21.78 -13.11 12.57
C LEU A 75 22.10 -11.79 13.26
N TYR A 76 22.37 -10.76 12.45
CA TYR A 76 22.75 -9.43 12.90
C TYR A 76 21.55 -8.49 12.76
N ALA A 77 21.27 -7.74 13.82
CA ALA A 77 20.24 -6.71 13.76
C ALA A 77 20.64 -5.64 12.74
N VAL A 78 19.73 -5.27 11.85
CA VAL A 78 19.90 -4.12 10.96
C VAL A 78 19.03 -2.99 11.48
N TRP A 79 19.67 -1.84 11.67
CA TRP A 79 19.07 -0.65 12.25
C TRP A 79 19.00 0.45 11.19
N GLY A 80 17.85 1.11 11.08
CA GLY A 80 17.69 2.29 10.25
C GLY A 80 18.65 3.41 10.66
N VAL A 81 19.34 3.99 9.70
CA VAL A 81 20.26 5.11 9.89
C VAL A 81 19.60 6.43 9.54
N THR A 82 20.15 7.52 10.10
CA THR A 82 19.70 8.91 9.86
C THR A 82 20.85 9.83 9.44
N THR A 83 22.03 9.24 9.19
CA THR A 83 23.25 9.99 8.89
C THR A 83 23.05 10.86 7.66
N GLY A 84 23.27 12.18 7.79
CA GLY A 84 23.15 13.13 6.68
C GLY A 84 21.72 13.48 6.27
N LEU A 85 20.69 12.98 6.96
CA LEU A 85 19.33 13.49 6.81
C LEU A 85 19.21 14.91 7.38
N THR A 86 18.51 15.76 6.65
CA THR A 86 18.10 17.10 7.08
C THR A 86 17.28 16.97 8.37
N THR A 87 17.54 17.82 9.37
CA THR A 87 16.96 17.74 10.73
C THR A 87 17.08 16.36 11.41
N GLY A 88 18.04 15.53 10.97
CA GLY A 88 18.18 14.15 11.46
C GLY A 88 17.04 13.21 11.04
N GLY A 89 16.25 13.60 10.04
CA GLY A 89 15.09 12.84 9.53
C GLY A 89 13.78 13.14 10.24
N VAL A 90 13.79 13.99 11.27
CA VAL A 90 12.61 14.27 12.10
C VAL A 90 11.99 15.62 11.72
N ILE A 91 10.69 15.60 11.43
CA ILE A 91 9.83 16.76 11.16
C ILE A 91 8.48 16.56 11.89
N THR A 92 7.49 17.43 11.65
CA THR A 92 6.24 17.45 12.42
C THR A 92 5.49 16.13 12.36
N HIS A 93 5.22 15.64 11.14
CA HIS A 93 4.43 14.42 10.95
C HIS A 93 5.27 13.20 10.62
N PHE A 94 6.57 13.33 10.30
CA PHE A 94 7.39 12.20 9.84
C PHE A 94 8.76 12.09 10.53
N ASN A 95 9.24 10.86 10.64
CA ASN A 95 10.56 10.50 11.13
C ASN A 95 11.16 9.42 10.22
N PHE A 96 12.08 9.85 9.35
CA PHE A 96 12.68 8.99 8.34
C PHE A 96 13.91 8.27 8.85
N PHE A 97 13.98 6.98 8.51
CA PHE A 97 15.13 6.11 8.65
C PHE A 97 15.37 5.42 7.33
N TYR A 98 16.63 5.11 7.02
CA TYR A 98 16.96 4.36 5.81
C TYR A 98 17.98 3.26 6.05
N ASP A 99 18.02 2.26 5.18
CA ASP A 99 19.04 1.22 5.21
C ASP A 99 20.36 1.76 4.63
N ALA A 100 21.46 1.61 5.36
CA ALA A 100 22.77 2.13 4.96
C ALA A 100 23.32 1.51 3.67
N THR A 101 22.78 0.38 3.22
CA THR A 101 23.14 -0.29 1.96
C THR A 101 22.49 0.35 0.73
N LEU A 102 21.49 1.22 0.91
CA LEU A 102 20.79 1.88 -0.19
C LEU A 102 21.69 2.85 -0.94
N VAL A 103 21.66 2.75 -2.27
CA VAL A 103 22.31 3.71 -3.16
C VAL A 103 21.41 4.94 -3.30
N GLY A 104 22.01 6.14 -3.19
CA GLY A 104 21.29 7.41 -3.38
C GLY A 104 20.73 8.03 -2.09
N GLU A 105 20.74 7.31 -0.97
CA GLU A 105 20.45 7.87 0.34
C GLU A 105 21.70 8.46 1.02
N PRO A 106 21.58 9.55 1.80
CA PRO A 106 20.36 10.25 2.22
C PRO A 106 19.84 11.30 1.21
N ALA A 107 20.49 11.45 0.04
CA ALA A 107 20.23 12.57 -0.86
C ALA A 107 18.78 12.59 -1.37
N ARG A 108 18.19 11.42 -1.63
CA ARG A 108 16.80 11.32 -2.07
C ARG A 108 15.81 11.66 -0.97
N ILE A 109 15.92 11.09 0.23
CA ILE A 109 15.05 11.49 1.35
C ILE A 109 15.21 12.99 1.64
N ASN A 110 16.41 13.54 1.51
CA ASN A 110 16.62 14.98 1.66
C ASN A 110 15.87 15.85 0.63
N GLN A 111 15.51 15.33 -0.55
CA GLN A 111 14.64 16.06 -1.48
C GLN A 111 13.19 16.13 -0.95
N VAL A 112 12.75 15.09 -0.25
CA VAL A 112 11.43 14.99 0.38
C VAL A 112 11.36 15.84 1.66
N LEU A 113 12.48 15.95 2.38
CA LEU A 113 12.65 16.82 3.56
C LEU A 113 12.96 18.29 3.21
N ALA A 114 13.32 18.59 1.95
CA ALA A 114 13.66 19.93 1.52
C ALA A 114 12.46 20.88 1.66
N THR A 115 12.75 22.17 1.87
CA THR A 115 11.72 23.21 1.92
C THR A 115 10.97 23.31 0.58
N GLY A 116 9.68 23.00 0.60
CA GLY A 116 8.73 23.15 -0.49
C GLY A 116 7.84 24.38 -0.33
N ALA A 117 6.58 24.24 -0.73
CA ALA A 117 5.59 25.31 -0.62
C ALA A 117 5.36 25.71 0.84
N LEU A 118 4.87 26.94 1.05
CA LEU A 118 4.54 27.51 2.37
C LEU A 118 5.68 27.45 3.39
N SER A 119 6.94 27.35 2.92
CA SER A 119 8.13 27.16 3.77
C SER A 119 8.11 25.89 4.64
N LYS A 120 7.29 24.89 4.26
CA LYS A 120 7.24 23.57 4.89
C LYS A 120 8.05 22.56 4.09
N PRO A 121 8.57 21.47 4.70
CA PRO A 121 9.09 20.33 3.95
C PRO A 121 8.12 19.86 2.86
N VAL A 122 8.62 19.37 1.72
CA VAL A 122 7.77 18.89 0.60
C VAL A 122 6.74 17.86 1.10
N ILE A 123 7.18 16.87 1.88
CA ILE A 123 6.29 15.82 2.40
C ILE A 123 5.24 16.31 3.40
N GLU A 124 5.48 17.43 4.08
CA GLU A 124 4.50 18.05 4.97
C GLU A 124 3.38 18.71 4.18
N ASN A 125 3.70 19.30 3.02
CA ASN A 125 2.66 19.78 2.10
C ASN A 125 1.85 18.62 1.49
N ASP A 126 2.50 17.49 1.21
CA ASP A 126 1.84 16.28 0.71
C ASP A 126 0.87 15.71 1.76
N PHE A 127 1.30 15.67 3.02
CA PHE A 127 0.46 15.27 4.15
C PHE A 127 -0.72 16.22 4.34
N ASP A 128 -0.50 17.55 4.29
CA ASP A 128 -1.58 18.53 4.37
C ASP A 128 -2.63 18.30 3.26
N TRP A 129 -2.17 17.99 2.04
CA TRP A 129 -3.06 17.66 0.92
C TRP A 129 -3.88 16.40 1.19
N LEU A 130 -3.26 15.33 1.70
CA LEU A 130 -3.93 14.08 1.99
C LEU A 130 -4.94 14.23 3.14
N GLN A 131 -4.54 14.92 4.21
CA GLN A 131 -5.41 15.22 5.35
C GLN A 131 -6.61 16.08 4.93
N ALA A 132 -6.47 16.93 3.92
CA ALA A 132 -7.61 17.67 3.37
C ALA A 132 -8.64 16.75 2.67
N GLN A 133 -8.23 15.60 2.12
CA GLN A 133 -9.13 14.61 1.54
C GLN A 133 -9.93 13.90 2.64
N PHE A 134 -9.30 13.60 3.77
CA PHE A 134 -9.91 12.97 4.94
C PHE A 134 -10.32 13.99 6.00
N LYS A 135 -10.99 15.08 5.59
CA LYS A 135 -11.33 16.21 6.46
C LYS A 135 -12.04 15.76 7.74
N GLY A 136 -11.45 16.09 8.88
CA GLY A 136 -12.02 15.80 10.20
C GLY A 136 -11.68 14.41 10.76
N VAL A 137 -10.89 13.61 10.04
CA VAL A 137 -10.38 12.33 10.52
C VAL A 137 -9.10 12.56 11.32
N ASP A 138 -9.08 12.04 12.55
CA ASP A 138 -7.87 11.90 13.34
C ASP A 138 -7.27 10.51 13.07
N MET A 139 -6.14 10.47 12.37
CA MET A 139 -5.50 9.21 11.99
C MET A 139 -4.68 8.55 13.11
N THR A 140 -4.62 9.15 14.30
CA THR A 140 -3.68 8.76 15.36
C THR A 140 -4.23 7.69 16.30
N GLU A 141 -5.11 6.77 15.85
CA GLU A 141 -5.81 5.74 16.66
C GLU A 141 -4.91 4.92 17.61
N GLY A 142 -4.51 5.48 18.75
CA GLY A 142 -3.51 4.92 19.66
C GLY A 142 -2.04 5.13 19.25
N ASN A 143 -1.78 5.77 18.12
CA ASN A 143 -0.44 6.13 17.65
C ASN A 143 -0.15 7.63 17.94
N THR A 144 1.11 8.06 17.82
CA THR A 144 1.46 9.48 17.94
C THR A 144 2.38 9.88 16.81
N PHE A 145 2.32 11.14 16.40
CA PHE A 145 3.33 11.69 15.50
C PHE A 145 4.69 11.77 16.21
N PRO A 146 5.80 11.66 15.47
CA PRO A 146 5.87 11.49 14.01
C PRO A 146 5.65 10.05 13.52
N ILE A 147 5.09 9.90 12.33
CA ILE A 147 5.05 8.65 11.56
C ILE A 147 6.48 8.20 11.32
N GLN A 148 6.86 7.05 11.86
CA GLN A 148 8.16 6.46 11.56
C GLN A 148 8.11 5.88 10.14
N VAL A 149 9.02 6.31 9.26
CA VAL A 149 9.13 5.83 7.88
C VAL A 149 10.47 5.11 7.73
N ALA A 150 10.42 3.81 7.45
CA ALA A 150 11.55 2.94 7.24
C ALA A 150 11.75 2.69 5.74
N VAL A 151 12.74 3.36 5.14
CA VAL A 151 13.16 3.11 3.75
C VAL A 151 14.18 1.98 3.75
N THR A 152 13.78 0.79 3.31
CA THR A 152 14.57 -0.44 3.48
C THR A 152 15.09 -0.99 2.16
N ALA A 153 16.18 -1.76 2.20
CA ALA A 153 16.76 -2.46 1.04
C ALA A 153 16.02 -3.77 0.69
N VAL A 154 14.80 -3.94 1.19
CA VAL A 154 14.04 -5.16 1.06
C VAL A 154 13.54 -5.29 -0.37
N ILE A 155 13.91 -6.38 -1.03
CA ILE A 155 13.36 -6.76 -2.32
C ILE A 155 12.35 -7.88 -2.06
N GLN A 156 11.19 -7.55 -1.47
CA GLN A 156 10.07 -8.48 -1.46
C GLN A 156 9.27 -8.27 -2.75
N SER A 157 9.00 -9.35 -3.48
CA SER A 157 8.35 -9.32 -4.79
C SER A 157 6.88 -8.89 -4.78
N VAL A 158 6.31 -8.49 -3.64
CA VAL A 158 4.86 -8.34 -3.47
C VAL A 158 4.42 -7.03 -2.79
N TYR A 159 5.27 -6.38 -1.97
CA TYR A 159 4.89 -5.16 -1.25
C TYR A 159 5.98 -4.10 -1.38
N ASN A 160 5.65 -2.98 -2.04
CA ASN A 160 6.58 -1.87 -2.27
C ASN A 160 6.55 -0.84 -1.14
N ALA A 161 5.42 -0.78 -0.43
CA ALA A 161 5.33 -0.22 0.91
C ALA A 161 4.29 -1.05 1.70
N SER A 162 4.28 -0.88 3.02
CA SER A 162 3.33 -1.57 3.90
C SER A 162 3.27 -0.90 5.26
N TRP A 163 2.08 -0.89 5.87
CA TRP A 163 1.88 -0.57 7.27
C TRP A 163 1.15 -1.72 7.99
N SER A 164 1.44 -1.92 9.29
CA SER A 164 0.88 -3.03 10.09
C SER A 164 0.22 -2.51 11.36
N TRP A 165 -0.94 -1.86 11.24
CA TRP A 165 -1.76 -1.40 12.37
C TRP A 165 -1.05 -0.43 13.34
N GLY A 166 -0.04 0.29 12.85
CA GLY A 166 0.74 1.28 13.59
C GLY A 166 2.04 1.64 12.87
N TRP A 167 2.88 2.45 13.53
CA TRP A 167 4.21 2.78 13.03
C TRP A 167 5.20 1.63 13.26
N PRO A 168 6.17 1.42 12.35
CA PRO A 168 6.54 2.27 11.20
C PRO A 168 5.84 1.90 9.87
N LEU A 169 5.80 2.88 8.95
CA LEU A 169 5.56 2.67 7.53
C LEU A 169 6.85 2.12 6.89
N TYR A 170 6.79 0.95 6.27
CA TYR A 170 7.92 0.39 5.53
C TYR A 170 7.79 0.74 4.06
N ILE A 171 8.90 1.20 3.46
CA ILE A 171 9.02 1.47 2.02
C ILE A 171 10.21 0.65 1.52
N ASN A 172 9.91 -0.35 0.71
CA ASN A 172 10.85 -1.37 0.27
C ASN A 172 11.53 -0.93 -1.03
N ASP A 173 12.53 -0.06 -0.93
CA ASP A 173 13.21 0.49 -2.10
C ASP A 173 14.51 -0.28 -2.40
N ALA A 174 14.59 -0.93 -3.55
CA ALA A 174 15.83 -1.58 -4.00
C ALA A 174 16.94 -0.60 -4.45
N GLY A 175 16.91 0.66 -3.99
CA GLY A 175 17.94 1.68 -4.18
C GLY A 175 17.91 2.39 -5.54
N SER A 176 16.74 2.54 -6.17
CA SER A 176 16.65 3.17 -7.51
C SER A 176 15.43 4.05 -7.76
N TRP A 177 14.53 4.18 -6.78
CA TRP A 177 13.31 4.96 -6.98
C TRP A 177 13.55 6.47 -6.86
N SER A 178 12.77 7.27 -7.60
CA SER A 178 12.81 8.73 -7.50
C SER A 178 12.21 9.21 -6.17
N SER A 179 12.53 10.44 -5.77
CA SER A 179 11.86 11.10 -4.63
C SER A 179 10.38 11.32 -4.89
N THR A 180 9.97 11.47 -6.16
CA THR A 180 8.55 11.56 -6.55
C THR A 180 7.80 10.26 -6.30
N LEU A 181 8.40 9.10 -6.58
CA LEU A 181 7.83 7.81 -6.23
C LEU A 181 7.78 7.61 -4.71
N LEU A 182 8.81 8.02 -3.97
CA LEU A 182 8.80 7.98 -2.51
C LEU A 182 7.62 8.79 -1.93
N ARG A 183 7.36 10.00 -2.44
CA ARG A 183 6.18 10.80 -2.07
C ARG A 183 4.88 10.07 -2.38
N SER A 184 4.76 9.49 -3.58
CA SER A 184 3.57 8.72 -3.99
C SER A 184 3.29 7.51 -3.10
N LEU A 185 4.31 6.74 -2.72
CA LEU A 185 4.14 5.58 -1.83
C LEU A 185 3.72 6.01 -0.42
N VAL A 186 4.27 7.11 0.10
CA VAL A 186 3.78 7.66 1.38
C VAL A 186 2.32 8.05 1.27
N ILE A 187 1.88 8.69 0.17
CA ILE A 187 0.47 9.04 -0.02
C ILE A 187 -0.43 7.80 -0.07
N ALA A 188 -0.06 6.78 -0.83
CA ALA A 188 -0.83 5.54 -0.95
C ALA A 188 -1.06 4.91 0.43
N GLU A 189 0.01 4.71 1.19
CA GLU A 189 -0.06 3.97 2.45
C GLU A 189 -0.65 4.79 3.59
N VAL A 190 -0.33 6.09 3.66
CA VAL A 190 -0.92 6.96 4.69
C VAL A 190 -2.42 7.12 4.45
N SER A 191 -2.90 7.01 3.20
CA SER A 191 -4.34 7.04 2.91
C SER A 191 -5.08 5.85 3.52
N GLU A 192 -4.45 4.68 3.60
CA GLU A 192 -5.01 3.50 4.24
C GLU A 192 -5.11 3.65 5.75
N VAL A 193 -4.13 4.30 6.38
CA VAL A 193 -4.22 4.65 7.80
C VAL A 193 -5.39 5.61 8.06
N PHE A 194 -5.61 6.59 7.17
CA PHE A 194 -6.79 7.45 7.26
C PHE A 194 -8.11 6.68 7.04
N MET A 195 -8.17 5.77 6.07
CA MET A 195 -9.35 4.94 5.82
C MET A 195 -9.69 4.07 7.02
N SER A 196 -8.68 3.42 7.61
CA SER A 196 -8.80 2.65 8.84
C SER A 196 -9.33 3.52 9.97
N ALA A 197 -8.73 4.70 10.20
CA ALA A 197 -9.12 5.60 11.28
C ALA A 197 -10.50 6.27 11.10
N GLN A 198 -10.96 6.41 9.86
CA GLN A 198 -12.26 7.00 9.57
C GLN A 198 -13.41 6.04 9.94
N HIS A 199 -13.16 4.72 9.94
CA HIS A 199 -14.18 3.67 10.21
C HIS A 199 -15.46 3.81 9.37
N LYS A 200 -15.34 4.26 8.12
CA LYS A 200 -16.49 4.47 7.22
C LYS A 200 -16.76 3.36 6.21
N GLY A 201 -16.00 2.27 6.26
CA GLY A 201 -16.21 1.09 5.40
C GLY A 201 -15.40 1.10 4.11
N TRP A 202 -14.31 1.87 4.03
CA TRP A 202 -13.28 1.71 3.00
C TRP A 202 -12.36 0.52 3.32
N GLY A 203 -12.96 -0.66 3.52
CA GLY A 203 -12.30 -1.85 4.06
C GLY A 203 -12.28 -1.91 5.59
N TYR A 204 -11.37 -2.73 6.12
CA TYR A 204 -11.16 -3.01 7.55
C TYR A 204 -12.43 -3.44 8.29
N SER A 205 -13.35 -4.08 7.56
CA SER A 205 -14.61 -4.56 8.06
C SER A 205 -14.45 -5.87 8.86
N ASN A 206 -15.51 -6.30 9.53
CA ASN A 206 -15.47 -7.47 10.41
C ASN A 206 -14.94 -8.73 9.71
N GLY A 207 -13.93 -9.36 10.31
CA GLY A 207 -13.28 -10.55 9.75
C GLY A 207 -12.33 -10.26 8.58
N VAL A 208 -12.15 -8.99 8.22
CA VAL A 208 -11.27 -8.53 7.16
C VAL A 208 -10.26 -7.52 7.71
N PHE A 209 -9.03 -7.96 7.90
CA PHE A 209 -7.95 -7.14 8.44
C PHE A 209 -7.18 -6.40 7.34
N ASN A 210 -7.89 -5.88 6.33
CA ASN A 210 -7.32 -5.29 5.11
C ASN A 210 -8.28 -4.23 4.52
N GLU A 211 -7.77 -3.33 3.68
CA GLU A 211 -8.51 -2.27 2.97
C GLU A 211 -9.48 -2.81 1.90
N GLU A 212 -9.39 -4.09 1.56
CA GLU A 212 -10.19 -4.74 0.52
C GLU A 212 -10.01 -4.07 -0.86
N SER A 213 -10.65 -4.60 -1.91
CA SER A 213 -10.49 -4.01 -3.26
C SER A 213 -10.97 -2.57 -3.37
N CYS A 214 -11.90 -2.11 -2.51
CA CYS A 214 -12.39 -0.73 -2.58
C CYS A 214 -11.51 0.27 -1.83
N GLY A 215 -10.90 -0.11 -0.71
CA GLY A 215 -9.93 0.74 -0.04
C GLY A 215 -8.63 0.83 -0.84
N GLU A 216 -8.11 -0.30 -1.35
CA GLU A 216 -6.95 -0.29 -2.27
C GLU A 216 -7.24 0.59 -3.52
N ALA A 217 -8.43 0.49 -4.10
CA ALA A 217 -8.79 1.33 -5.22
C ALA A 217 -8.83 2.82 -4.84
N LEU A 218 -9.24 3.16 -3.62
CA LEU A 218 -9.24 4.53 -3.13
C LEU A 218 -7.81 5.04 -2.88
N SER A 219 -6.90 4.23 -2.31
CA SER A 219 -5.50 4.62 -2.10
C SER A 219 -4.78 4.87 -3.44
N LEU A 220 -5.00 3.99 -4.43
CA LEU A 220 -4.50 4.19 -5.79
C LEU A 220 -5.12 5.42 -6.46
N PHE A 221 -6.45 5.57 -6.41
CA PHE A 221 -7.15 6.73 -6.97
C PHE A 221 -6.59 8.04 -6.41
N LEU A 222 -6.47 8.16 -5.09
CA LEU A 222 -5.92 9.35 -4.43
C LEU A 222 -4.47 9.61 -4.83
N THR A 223 -3.66 8.55 -4.94
CA THR A 223 -2.27 8.72 -5.33
C THR A 223 -2.13 9.23 -6.76
N VAL A 224 -2.97 8.74 -7.68
CA VAL A 224 -3.01 9.26 -9.05
C VAL A 224 -3.47 10.72 -9.08
N GLN A 225 -4.52 11.07 -8.33
CA GLN A 225 -4.97 12.48 -8.23
C GLN A 225 -3.87 13.39 -7.68
N PHE A 226 -3.15 12.93 -6.66
CA PHE A 226 -2.00 13.63 -6.09
C PHE A 226 -0.88 13.83 -7.12
N GLN A 227 -0.53 12.78 -7.88
CA GLN A 227 0.50 12.83 -8.92
C GLN A 227 0.15 13.83 -10.01
N LEU A 228 -1.08 13.78 -10.52
CA LEU A 228 -1.57 14.69 -11.55
C LEU A 228 -1.58 16.14 -11.07
N GLN A 229 -2.09 16.40 -9.86
CA GLN A 229 -2.16 17.75 -9.29
C GLN A 229 -0.77 18.37 -9.07
N ASN A 230 0.21 17.56 -8.69
CA ASN A 230 1.57 18.02 -8.40
C ASN A 230 2.51 17.93 -9.62
N GLY A 231 2.02 17.43 -10.77
CA GLY A 231 2.84 17.22 -11.97
C GLY A 231 4.01 16.28 -11.73
N LEU A 232 3.81 15.22 -10.94
CA LEU A 232 4.84 14.23 -10.66
C LEU A 232 5.08 13.35 -11.89
N ASP A 233 6.35 13.03 -12.14
CA ASP A 233 6.81 12.23 -13.28
C ASP A 233 6.66 10.71 -13.07
N SER A 234 6.25 10.27 -11.88
CA SER A 234 6.08 8.86 -11.57
C SER A 234 4.76 8.34 -12.13
N THR A 235 4.85 7.40 -13.08
CA THR A 235 3.70 6.62 -13.59
C THR A 235 3.62 5.23 -12.96
N TRP A 236 4.40 4.96 -11.91
CA TRP A 236 4.56 3.60 -11.39
C TRP A 236 3.25 3.03 -10.82
N LEU A 237 2.46 3.87 -10.15
CA LEU A 237 1.11 3.53 -9.66
C LEU A 237 0.01 3.74 -10.72
N MET A 238 0.28 4.57 -11.73
CA MET A 238 -0.59 4.73 -12.91
C MET A 238 -0.31 3.59 -13.93
N ASN A 239 -0.75 2.38 -13.60
CA ASN A 239 -0.27 1.15 -14.26
C ASN A 239 -1.34 0.37 -15.03
N GLY A 240 -2.54 0.94 -15.22
CA GLY A 240 -3.62 0.31 -15.98
C GLY A 240 -4.43 -0.70 -15.17
N THR A 241 -4.57 -0.48 -13.86
CA THR A 241 -5.28 -1.35 -12.93
C THR A 241 -6.72 -1.64 -13.40
N PRO A 242 -7.52 -0.68 -13.88
CA PRO A 242 -8.83 -0.94 -14.50
C PRO A 242 -8.83 -1.84 -15.73
N ALA A 243 -7.77 -1.80 -16.54
CA ALA A 243 -7.65 -2.69 -17.70
C ALA A 243 -7.54 -4.16 -17.26
N THR A 244 -6.99 -4.42 -16.07
CA THR A 244 -6.96 -5.78 -15.50
C THR A 244 -8.36 -6.30 -15.19
N TRP A 245 -9.35 -5.47 -14.88
CA TRP A 245 -10.74 -5.92 -14.77
C TRP A 245 -11.38 -6.11 -16.14
N LEU A 246 -11.21 -5.14 -17.05
CA LEU A 246 -11.79 -5.19 -18.40
C LEU A 246 -11.35 -6.43 -19.20
N ASN A 247 -10.12 -6.89 -18.95
CA ASN A 247 -9.52 -8.03 -19.64
C ASN A 247 -9.86 -9.39 -19.02
N THR A 248 -10.60 -9.44 -17.90
CA THR A 248 -11.04 -10.72 -17.30
C THR A 248 -12.04 -11.47 -18.17
N SER A 249 -12.66 -10.81 -19.16
CA SER A 249 -13.57 -11.45 -20.13
C SER A 249 -12.84 -12.08 -21.32
N LEU A 250 -11.53 -11.87 -21.44
CA LEU A 250 -10.73 -12.47 -22.51
C LEU A 250 -10.52 -13.96 -22.23
N PRO A 251 -10.53 -14.80 -23.28
CA PRO A 251 -10.28 -16.23 -23.11
C PRO A 251 -8.87 -16.45 -22.51
N ALA A 252 -8.72 -17.49 -21.71
CA ALA A 252 -7.43 -17.84 -21.07
C ALA A 252 -6.26 -18.04 -22.06
N SER A 253 -6.53 -18.28 -23.35
CA SER A 253 -5.51 -18.34 -24.40
C SER A 253 -4.98 -16.98 -24.83
N ASN A 254 -5.65 -15.88 -24.47
CA ASN A 254 -5.20 -14.53 -24.77
C ASN A 254 -4.15 -14.10 -23.72
N PRO A 255 -2.95 -13.66 -24.13
CA PRO A 255 -1.90 -13.26 -23.20
C PRO A 255 -2.25 -12.01 -22.36
N ALA A 256 -3.25 -11.23 -22.77
CA ALA A 256 -3.76 -10.10 -21.99
C ALA A 256 -4.86 -10.51 -20.99
N SER A 257 -5.31 -11.76 -20.99
CA SER A 257 -6.37 -12.22 -20.07
C SER A 257 -5.86 -12.18 -18.63
N THR A 258 -6.73 -11.66 -17.77
CA THR A 258 -6.52 -11.50 -16.32
C THR A 258 -7.59 -12.23 -15.51
N GLU A 259 -8.35 -13.12 -16.17
CA GLU A 259 -9.40 -13.92 -15.52
C GLU A 259 -8.82 -14.81 -14.40
N PHE A 260 -7.60 -15.31 -14.58
CA PHE A 260 -6.92 -16.19 -13.65
C PHE A 260 -5.53 -15.66 -13.29
N ASP A 261 -5.25 -15.58 -11.99
CA ASP A 261 -3.92 -15.27 -11.47
C ASP A 261 -3.23 -16.57 -11.03
N PRO A 262 -2.21 -17.05 -11.77
CA PRO A 262 -1.53 -18.29 -11.47
C PRO A 262 -0.67 -18.21 -10.20
N SER A 263 -0.29 -17.02 -9.74
CA SER A 263 0.54 -16.86 -8.55
C SER A 263 -0.24 -17.10 -7.26
N THR A 264 -1.53 -16.74 -7.27
CA THR A 264 -2.44 -16.92 -6.13
C THR A 264 -3.45 -18.05 -6.33
N GLY A 265 -3.58 -18.55 -7.56
CA GLY A 265 -4.63 -19.50 -7.94
C GLY A 265 -6.03 -18.88 -7.97
N THR A 266 -6.13 -17.54 -7.96
CA THR A 266 -7.40 -16.82 -7.91
C THR A 266 -8.05 -16.77 -9.28
N HIS A 267 -9.34 -17.09 -9.33
CA HIS A 267 -10.19 -16.89 -10.51
C HIS A 267 -11.12 -15.69 -10.26
N TYR A 268 -10.92 -14.61 -11.02
CA TYR A 268 -11.71 -13.37 -10.87
C TYR A 268 -13.04 -13.45 -11.62
N GLY A 269 -13.13 -14.29 -12.64
CA GLY A 269 -14.32 -14.44 -13.48
C GLY A 269 -14.52 -13.25 -14.43
N SER A 270 -15.30 -13.48 -15.49
CA SER A 270 -15.53 -12.51 -16.56
C SER A 270 -16.30 -11.27 -16.07
N ARG A 271 -15.59 -10.14 -15.93
CA ARG A 271 -16.09 -8.81 -15.55
C ARG A 271 -17.09 -8.84 -14.39
N LEU A 272 -16.73 -9.56 -13.33
CA LEU A 272 -17.58 -9.71 -12.13
C LEU A 272 -17.84 -8.35 -11.43
N ASP A 273 -19.00 -8.24 -10.76
CA ASP A 273 -19.40 -7.06 -9.97
C ASP A 273 -18.60 -6.93 -8.66
N TYR A 274 -17.44 -6.27 -8.74
CA TYR A 274 -16.67 -5.89 -7.56
C TYR A 274 -17.08 -4.52 -6.98
N VAL A 275 -18.07 -3.83 -7.57
CA VAL A 275 -18.71 -2.66 -6.95
C VAL A 275 -19.63 -3.13 -5.82
N GLY A 276 -20.41 -4.18 -6.06
CA GLY A 276 -21.29 -4.81 -5.09
C GLY A 276 -20.66 -5.90 -4.23
N SER A 277 -19.55 -6.51 -4.65
CA SER A 277 -18.90 -7.60 -3.93
C SER A 277 -17.38 -7.46 -3.91
N VAL A 278 -16.85 -6.66 -2.99
CA VAL A 278 -15.41 -6.40 -2.87
C VAL A 278 -14.63 -7.65 -2.46
N LYS A 279 -13.32 -7.66 -2.76
CA LYS A 279 -12.41 -8.77 -2.44
C LYS A 279 -11.47 -8.39 -1.29
N PRO A 280 -11.36 -9.20 -0.21
CA PRO A 280 -10.53 -8.88 0.96
C PRO A 280 -9.04 -8.67 0.66
N PHE A 281 -8.43 -9.54 -0.13
CA PHE A 281 -7.01 -9.49 -0.51
C PHE A 281 -6.92 -9.37 -2.03
N ALA A 282 -7.15 -8.16 -2.52
CA ALA A 282 -7.25 -7.89 -3.95
C ALA A 282 -5.90 -7.53 -4.59
N SER A 283 -4.98 -6.94 -3.82
CA SER A 283 -3.78 -6.28 -4.35
C SER A 283 -4.17 -5.35 -5.52
N ASN A 284 -3.28 -5.12 -6.48
CA ASN A 284 -3.59 -4.33 -7.69
C ASN A 284 -4.28 -5.18 -8.78
N GLY A 285 -5.07 -6.17 -8.37
CA GLY A 285 -5.71 -7.13 -9.26
C GLY A 285 -7.05 -6.65 -9.84
N PRO A 286 -7.73 -7.50 -10.62
CA PRO A 286 -9.00 -7.19 -11.28
C PRO A 286 -10.12 -6.67 -10.35
N ALA A 287 -10.18 -7.11 -9.10
CA ALA A 287 -11.17 -6.59 -8.16
C ALA A 287 -10.94 -5.10 -7.88
N THR A 288 -9.70 -4.71 -7.60
CA THR A 288 -9.27 -3.32 -7.43
C THR A 288 -9.45 -2.52 -8.72
N GLY A 289 -9.15 -3.12 -9.87
CA GLY A 289 -9.42 -2.52 -11.19
C GLY A 289 -10.87 -2.09 -11.41
N CYS A 290 -11.82 -2.95 -11.05
CA CYS A 290 -13.25 -2.63 -11.12
C CYS A 290 -13.62 -1.47 -10.19
N CYS A 291 -13.16 -1.55 -8.93
CA CYS A 291 -13.41 -0.53 -7.91
C CYS A 291 -12.82 0.83 -8.34
N MET A 292 -11.59 0.87 -8.85
CA MET A 292 -10.91 2.08 -9.29
C MET A 292 -11.61 2.69 -10.52
N ALA A 293 -12.00 1.87 -11.50
CA ALA A 293 -12.82 2.32 -12.61
C ALA A 293 -14.14 2.94 -12.13
N PHE A 294 -14.76 2.37 -11.08
CA PHE A 294 -15.99 2.92 -10.51
C PHE A 294 -15.78 4.24 -9.77
N LEU A 295 -14.65 4.43 -9.08
CA LEU A 295 -14.30 5.72 -8.49
C LEU A 295 -14.17 6.81 -9.57
N TYR A 296 -13.51 6.52 -10.69
CA TYR A 296 -13.46 7.46 -11.82
C TYR A 296 -14.81 7.64 -12.51
N TYR A 297 -15.69 6.63 -12.50
CA TYR A 297 -17.07 6.80 -12.96
C TYR A 297 -17.80 7.85 -12.12
N LEU A 298 -17.72 7.77 -10.79
CA LEU A 298 -18.28 8.81 -9.92
C LEU A 298 -17.63 10.18 -10.19
N PHE A 299 -16.30 10.23 -10.30
CA PHE A 299 -15.54 11.47 -10.40
C PHE A 299 -15.72 12.18 -11.76
N HIS A 300 -15.52 11.47 -12.87
CA HIS A 300 -15.51 12.04 -14.22
C HIS A 300 -16.76 11.73 -15.05
N GLN A 301 -17.41 10.58 -14.89
CA GLN A 301 -18.65 10.33 -15.63
C GLN A 301 -19.83 11.06 -14.98
N LEU A 302 -19.96 10.97 -13.65
CA LEU A 302 -21.04 11.60 -12.88
C LEU A 302 -20.69 12.96 -12.28
N GLN A 303 -19.46 13.44 -12.48
CA GLN A 303 -19.01 14.78 -12.11
C GLN A 303 -19.01 15.06 -10.59
N PHE A 304 -18.84 14.03 -9.76
CA PHE A 304 -18.60 14.21 -8.33
C PHE A 304 -17.13 14.57 -8.06
N THR A 305 -16.72 15.80 -8.39
CA THR A 305 -15.30 16.22 -8.32
C THR A 305 -14.81 16.62 -6.92
N ASP A 306 -15.68 16.58 -5.90
CA ASP A 306 -15.33 16.84 -4.50
C ASP A 306 -14.88 15.53 -3.84
N ILE A 307 -13.57 15.24 -3.93
CA ILE A 307 -12.96 14.02 -3.37
C ILE A 307 -13.27 13.86 -1.87
N PRO A 308 -13.11 14.88 -1.00
CA PRO A 308 -13.51 14.76 0.40
C PRO A 308 -14.96 14.29 0.57
N LYS A 309 -15.89 14.83 -0.24
CA LYS A 309 -17.29 14.39 -0.19
C LYS A 309 -17.46 12.94 -0.65
N MET A 310 -16.73 12.48 -1.67
CA MET A 310 -16.77 11.07 -2.10
C MET A 310 -16.33 10.13 -0.99
N ILE A 311 -15.21 10.45 -0.32
CA ILE A 311 -14.68 9.66 0.79
C ILE A 311 -15.67 9.64 1.96
N ASP A 312 -16.23 10.81 2.32
CA ASP A 312 -17.17 10.96 3.43
C ASP A 312 -18.50 10.24 3.20
N SER A 313 -18.85 9.98 1.94
CA SER A 313 -20.10 9.33 1.52
C SER A 313 -20.07 7.80 1.67
N ALA A 314 -18.99 7.21 2.19
CA ALA A 314 -18.98 5.78 2.48
C ALA A 314 -20.03 5.40 3.54
N PRO A 315 -20.62 4.19 3.46
CA PRO A 315 -21.84 3.83 4.18
C PRO A 315 -21.69 3.70 5.70
N GLY A 316 -20.46 3.67 6.22
CA GLY A 316 -20.20 3.39 7.62
C GLY A 316 -20.19 1.89 7.92
N LEU A 317 -19.87 1.59 9.17
CA LEU A 317 -19.90 0.24 9.73
C LEU A 317 -21.05 0.10 10.74
N ASP A 318 -21.64 -1.08 10.82
CA ASP A 318 -22.65 -1.42 11.82
C ASP A 318 -22.01 -1.74 13.19
N ALA A 319 -22.83 -2.05 14.19
CA ALA A 319 -22.35 -2.35 15.54
C ALA A 319 -21.47 -3.62 15.63
N ASN A 320 -21.46 -4.45 14.59
CA ASN A 320 -20.61 -5.64 14.48
C ASN A 320 -19.41 -5.41 13.55
N ASN A 321 -19.13 -4.16 13.18
CA ASN A 321 -18.07 -3.76 12.25
C ASN A 321 -18.30 -4.22 10.79
N ASN A 322 -19.53 -4.56 10.38
CA ASN A 322 -19.81 -4.88 8.98
C ASN A 322 -20.17 -3.62 8.19
N VAL A 323 -19.84 -3.58 6.91
CA VAL A 323 -20.23 -2.47 6.02
C VAL A 323 -21.75 -2.34 5.93
N VAL A 324 -22.28 -1.17 6.26
CA VAL A 324 -23.72 -0.89 6.17
C VAL A 324 -24.18 -1.03 4.72
N GLY A 325 -25.23 -1.80 4.48
CA GLY A 325 -25.71 -2.11 3.12
C GLY A 325 -24.84 -3.12 2.35
N GLY A 326 -23.77 -3.64 2.95
CA GLY A 326 -22.97 -4.75 2.43
C GLY A 326 -21.97 -4.40 1.32
N SER A 327 -21.92 -3.15 0.85
CA SER A 327 -20.93 -2.69 -0.13
C SER A 327 -20.56 -1.23 0.09
N CYS A 328 -19.26 -0.98 0.17
CA CYS A 328 -18.67 0.35 0.27
C CYS A 328 -19.08 1.23 -0.93
N LEU A 329 -18.81 0.78 -2.16
CA LEU A 329 -19.02 1.59 -3.36
C LEU A 329 -20.49 1.78 -3.74
N LYS A 330 -21.37 0.79 -3.49
CA LYS A 330 -22.82 0.98 -3.64
C LYS A 330 -23.34 1.99 -2.62
N GLY A 331 -22.82 1.95 -1.39
CA GLY A 331 -23.09 2.95 -0.35
C GLY A 331 -22.68 4.36 -0.77
N VAL A 332 -21.44 4.52 -1.27
CA VAL A 332 -20.91 5.80 -1.77
C VAL A 332 -21.77 6.34 -2.90
N TYR A 333 -22.09 5.52 -3.91
CA TYR A 333 -22.96 5.91 -5.00
C TYR A 333 -24.32 6.42 -4.49
N SER A 334 -24.99 5.62 -3.65
CA SER A 334 -26.32 5.95 -3.12
C SER A 334 -26.33 7.24 -2.30
N GLN A 335 -25.31 7.48 -1.48
CA GLN A 335 -25.20 8.73 -0.73
C GLN A 335 -24.90 9.95 -1.59
N LEU A 336 -24.10 9.79 -2.65
CA LEU A 336 -23.75 10.89 -3.56
C LEU A 336 -24.92 11.27 -4.48
N THR A 337 -25.63 10.29 -5.02
CA THR A 337 -26.67 10.48 -6.05
C THR A 337 -28.09 10.58 -5.46
N GLY A 338 -28.31 9.98 -4.29
CA GLY A 338 -29.66 9.72 -3.75
C GLY A 338 -30.36 8.54 -4.43
N ASP A 339 -29.69 7.81 -5.32
CA ASP A 339 -30.22 6.65 -6.02
C ASP A 339 -29.79 5.35 -5.34
N SER A 340 -30.77 4.59 -4.82
CA SER A 340 -30.53 3.31 -4.15
C SER A 340 -30.53 2.11 -5.11
N SER A 341 -30.63 2.33 -6.43
CA SER A 341 -30.54 1.26 -7.42
C SER A 341 -29.12 0.68 -7.50
N ASP A 342 -28.99 -0.48 -8.15
CA ASP A 342 -27.67 -1.07 -8.39
C ASP A 342 -26.98 -0.29 -9.53
N PRO A 343 -25.84 0.41 -9.27
CA PRO A 343 -25.18 1.19 -10.30
C PRO A 343 -24.37 0.34 -11.28
N PHE A 344 -24.11 -0.93 -10.97
CA PHE A 344 -23.19 -1.76 -11.73
C PHE A 344 -23.64 -2.05 -13.18
N PRO A 345 -24.93 -2.35 -13.48
CA PRO A 345 -25.36 -2.63 -14.86
C PRO A 345 -25.10 -1.47 -15.83
N ASP A 346 -25.39 -0.24 -15.44
CA ASP A 346 -25.17 0.94 -16.30
C ASP A 346 -23.68 1.25 -16.46
N PHE A 347 -22.94 1.23 -15.34
CA PHE A 347 -21.48 1.35 -15.31
C PHE A 347 -20.80 0.32 -16.24
N ALA A 348 -21.16 -0.95 -16.12
CA ALA A 348 -20.57 -2.04 -16.89
C ALA A 348 -20.96 -1.95 -18.38
N SER A 349 -22.19 -1.52 -18.68
CA SER A 349 -22.67 -1.37 -20.07
C SER A 349 -21.92 -0.27 -20.82
N LEU A 350 -21.67 0.87 -20.17
CA LEU A 350 -20.85 1.94 -20.74
C LEU A 350 -19.43 1.47 -21.06
N LEU A 351 -18.80 0.77 -20.12
CA LEU A 351 -17.46 0.18 -20.32
C LEU A 351 -17.46 -0.90 -21.38
N ALA A 352 -18.49 -1.74 -21.49
CA ALA A 352 -18.59 -2.76 -22.53
C ALA A 352 -18.75 -2.15 -23.93
N ALA A 353 -19.46 -1.02 -24.05
CA ALA A 353 -19.62 -0.31 -25.32
C ALA A 353 -18.28 0.32 -25.80
N ALA A 354 -17.51 0.91 -24.88
CA ALA A 354 -16.22 1.52 -25.21
C ALA A 354 -15.06 0.50 -25.32
N TYR A 355 -15.09 -0.54 -24.48
CA TYR A 355 -14.09 -1.59 -24.37
C TYR A 355 -14.76 -2.96 -24.53
N PRO A 356 -14.94 -3.44 -25.78
CA PRO A 356 -15.62 -4.70 -26.08
C PRO A 356 -15.05 -5.88 -25.29
N PRO A 357 -15.88 -6.74 -24.66
CA PRO A 357 -15.42 -7.85 -23.83
C PRO A 357 -14.49 -8.88 -24.51
N ASP A 358 -14.52 -8.94 -25.85
CA ASP A 358 -13.72 -9.84 -26.68
C ASP A 358 -12.39 -9.22 -27.15
N LYS A 359 -12.07 -8.00 -26.72
CA LYS A 359 -10.86 -7.26 -27.10
C LYS A 359 -10.08 -6.80 -25.88
N ALA A 360 -8.75 -6.83 -26.00
CA ALA A 360 -7.88 -6.28 -24.97
C ALA A 360 -8.14 -4.78 -24.83
N ALA A 361 -8.40 -4.35 -23.60
CA ALA A 361 -8.63 -2.96 -23.26
C ALA A 361 -7.31 -2.18 -23.32
N SER A 362 -7.39 -0.96 -23.88
CA SER A 362 -6.32 0.02 -23.85
C SER A 362 -6.95 1.37 -23.55
N ILE A 363 -6.74 1.83 -22.32
CA ILE A 363 -7.25 3.12 -21.84
C ILE A 363 -6.28 4.21 -22.31
N PRO A 364 -6.72 5.16 -23.15
CA PRO A 364 -5.84 6.19 -23.70
C PRO A 364 -5.63 7.34 -22.71
N GLY A 365 -4.63 8.17 -22.99
CA GLY A 365 -4.41 9.43 -22.27
C GLY A 365 -3.31 9.36 -21.22
N PRO A 366 -3.09 10.46 -20.48
CA PRO A 366 -2.02 10.56 -19.48
C PRO A 366 -2.30 9.75 -18.21
N ASN A 367 -3.57 9.45 -17.93
CA ASN A 367 -4.00 8.59 -16.83
C ASN A 367 -4.58 7.31 -17.40
N VAL A 368 -3.79 6.25 -17.42
CA VAL A 368 -4.19 4.94 -17.96
C VAL A 368 -5.15 4.18 -17.06
N ASP A 369 -5.45 4.70 -15.87
CA ASP A 369 -6.46 4.15 -14.95
C ASP A 369 -7.82 4.84 -15.07
N ASP A 370 -7.97 5.80 -15.96
CA ASP A 370 -9.20 6.55 -16.09
C ASP A 370 -9.86 6.33 -17.45
N PRO A 371 -10.81 5.38 -17.54
CA PRO A 371 -11.51 5.12 -18.79
C PRO A 371 -12.58 6.17 -19.12
N TRP A 372 -12.76 7.21 -18.30
CA TRP A 372 -13.88 8.15 -18.35
C TRP A 372 -13.45 9.55 -18.81
N PRO A 373 -14.38 10.41 -19.28
CA PRO A 373 -15.79 10.13 -19.55
C PRO A 373 -16.00 9.33 -20.84
N LEU A 374 -17.07 8.54 -20.85
CA LEU A 374 -17.60 7.84 -22.01
C LEU A 374 -18.93 8.46 -22.44
N GLY A 375 -19.30 8.28 -23.71
CA GLY A 375 -20.62 8.70 -24.22
C GLY A 375 -21.75 7.98 -23.49
N GLY A 376 -22.97 8.54 -23.52
CA GLY A 376 -24.15 7.87 -22.98
C GLY A 376 -24.55 6.62 -23.79
N LEU A 377 -25.29 5.71 -23.17
CA LEU A 377 -26.00 4.66 -23.91
C LEU A 377 -27.08 5.35 -24.76
N GLY A 378 -26.96 5.23 -26.09
CA GLY A 378 -27.87 5.85 -27.06
C GLY A 378 -29.25 5.18 -27.14
#